data_AF-A0A6B3GSK5-F1
#
_entry.id   AF-A0A6B3GSK5-F1
#
_cell.length_a   1.000
_cell.length_b   1.000
_cell.length_c   1.000
_cell.angle_alpha   90.00
_cell.angle_beta   90.00
_cell.angle_gamma   90.00
#
_symmetry.space_group_name_H-M   'P 1'
#
loop_
_entity.id
_entity.type
_entity.pdbx_description
1 polymer ?
#
loop_
_entity_poly.entity_id
_entity_poly.type
_entity_poly.pdbx_seq_one_letter_code
_entity_poly.pdbx_strand_id
1 'polypeptide(L)'
;PFDNSSMDGYAVRVADVEGASEEFPAVLTVIGDVAAGSAGLADDQVVGPGQAARIMTGAPLPAGAEAVVPVEWTDGGTGEGPAEGMRAHADAPEGATG
;
A
#
# COMPACT_ATOMS: atom_id res chain seq x y z
N PRO A 1 -11.14 2.11 -17.83
CA PRO A 1 -10.72 0.90 -17.07
C PRO A 1 -10.24 1.37 -15.70
N PHE A 2 -10.92 0.97 -14.62
CA PHE A 2 -10.50 1.31 -13.26
C PHE A 2 -9.39 0.37 -12.86
N ASP A 3 -8.26 0.91 -12.39
CA ASP A 3 -7.20 0.11 -11.78
C ASP A 3 -7.76 -0.48 -10.47
N ASN A 4 -8.11 -1.75 -10.54
CA ASN A 4 -8.62 -2.54 -9.42
C ASN A 4 -7.46 -3.31 -8.78
N SER A 5 -7.44 -3.36 -7.45
CA SER A 5 -6.44 -4.15 -6.75
C SER A 5 -6.70 -5.64 -6.96
N SER A 6 -5.71 -6.38 -7.47
CA SER A 6 -5.79 -7.84 -7.59
C SER A 6 -5.45 -8.57 -6.28
N MET A 7 -5.04 -7.85 -5.23
CA MET A 7 -4.58 -8.41 -3.95
C MET A 7 -4.97 -7.52 -2.76
N ASP A 8 -4.98 -8.08 -1.55
CA ASP A 8 -5.14 -7.32 -0.31
C ASP A 8 -3.80 -6.66 0.08
N GLY A 9 -3.83 -5.41 0.49
CA GLY A 9 -2.60 -4.67 0.76
C GLY A 9 -2.79 -3.23 1.19
N TYR A 10 -1.80 -2.41 0.87
CA TYR A 10 -1.78 -0.97 1.14
C TYR A 10 -1.51 -0.20 -0.13
N ALA A 11 -2.45 0.65 -0.50
CA ALA A 11 -2.30 1.64 -1.55
C ALA A 11 -1.38 2.77 -1.06
N VAL A 12 -0.27 2.97 -1.78
CA VAL A 12 0.82 3.88 -1.40
C VAL A 12 1.24 4.73 -2.60
N ARG A 13 2.02 5.76 -2.32
CA ARG A 13 2.78 6.50 -3.34
C ARG A 13 4.11 5.82 -3.58
N VAL A 14 4.56 5.77 -4.82
CA VAL A 14 5.85 5.11 -5.15
C VAL A 14 7.00 5.80 -4.43
N ALA A 15 6.99 7.13 -4.41
CA ALA A 15 8.03 7.94 -3.76
C ALA A 15 8.18 7.68 -2.25
N ASP A 16 7.13 7.19 -1.59
CA ASP A 16 7.13 6.94 -0.14
C ASP A 16 7.67 5.54 0.21
N VAL A 17 7.75 4.64 -0.77
CA VAL A 17 8.34 3.29 -0.63
C VAL A 17 9.62 3.13 -1.46
N GLU A 18 10.02 4.15 -2.21
CA GLU A 18 11.23 4.16 -3.00
C GLU A 18 12.47 4.07 -2.09
N GLY A 19 13.27 3.02 -2.25
CA GLY A 19 14.44 2.78 -1.41
C GLY A 19 14.13 2.12 -0.06
N ALA A 20 12.87 1.78 0.22
CA ALA A 20 12.52 0.95 1.37
C ALA A 20 13.14 -0.44 1.23
N SER A 21 13.74 -0.94 2.31
CA SER A 21 14.34 -2.27 2.38
C SER A 21 13.98 -2.95 3.69
N GLU A 22 14.39 -4.21 3.86
CA GLU A 22 14.19 -4.91 5.13
C GLU A 22 14.95 -4.27 6.30
N GLU A 23 16.11 -3.64 6.03
CA GLU A 23 16.92 -2.95 7.05
C GLU A 23 16.41 -1.51 7.30
N PHE A 24 15.86 -0.87 6.27
CA PHE A 24 15.32 0.50 6.32
C PHE A 24 13.92 0.54 5.72
N PRO A 25 12.90 0.12 6.48
CA PRO A 25 11.55 0.03 5.95
C PRO A 25 10.88 1.40 5.88
N ALA A 26 9.96 1.57 4.92
CA ALA A 26 9.09 2.73 4.86
C ALA A 26 8.02 2.66 5.96
N VAL A 27 7.86 3.75 6.69
CA VAL A 27 6.86 3.91 7.75
C VAL A 27 5.78 4.87 7.27
N LEU A 28 4.59 4.34 7.00
CA LEU A 28 3.47 5.11 6.45
C LEU A 28 2.26 5.10 7.39
N THR A 29 1.55 6.23 7.44
CA THR A 29 0.32 6.35 8.23
C THR A 29 -0.85 5.81 7.42
N VAL A 30 -1.55 4.80 7.94
CA VAL A 30 -2.77 4.28 7.33
C VAL A 30 -3.91 5.25 7.59
N ILE A 31 -4.41 5.92 6.55
CA ILE A 31 -5.42 6.98 6.66
C ILE A 31 -6.87 6.48 6.46
N GLY A 32 -7.04 5.20 6.13
CA GLY A 32 -8.34 4.57 5.96
C GLY A 32 -8.28 3.24 5.21
N ASP A 33 -9.46 2.63 5.05
CA ASP A 33 -9.66 1.35 4.41
C ASP A 33 -10.55 1.49 3.15
N VAL A 34 -10.16 0.82 2.07
CA VAL A 34 -10.84 0.81 0.78
C VAL A 34 -11.34 -0.62 0.51
N ALA A 35 -12.64 -0.82 0.68
CA ALA A 35 -13.29 -2.11 0.46
C ALA A 35 -13.70 -2.30 -1.00
N ALA A 36 -13.83 -3.57 -1.42
CA ALA A 36 -14.33 -3.90 -2.75
C ALA A 36 -15.73 -3.32 -2.98
N GLY A 37 -15.93 -2.69 -4.14
CA GLY A 37 -17.20 -2.03 -4.47
C GLY A 37 -17.43 -0.68 -3.78
N SER A 38 -16.48 -0.17 -2.99
CA SER A 38 -16.49 1.24 -2.58
C SER A 38 -16.08 2.16 -3.73
N ALA A 39 -16.32 3.47 -3.59
CA ALA A 39 -15.87 4.48 -4.54
C ALA A 39 -14.42 4.96 -4.27
N GLY A 40 -13.68 4.31 -3.36
CA GLY A 40 -12.38 4.78 -2.85
C GLY A 40 -12.40 5.05 -1.34
N LEU A 41 -11.51 5.94 -0.88
CA LEU A 41 -11.50 6.47 0.49
C LEU A 41 -12.72 7.39 0.74
N ALA A 42 -13.08 7.57 2.01
CA ALA A 42 -14.16 8.49 2.41
C ALA A 42 -13.80 9.97 2.14
N ASP A 43 -14.82 10.80 1.88
CA ASP A 43 -14.71 12.27 1.83
C ASP A 43 -13.53 12.83 1.02
N ASP A 44 -13.37 12.38 -0.23
CA ASP A 44 -12.32 12.86 -1.14
C ASP A 44 -10.88 12.73 -0.57
N GLN A 45 -10.66 11.84 0.41
CA GLN A 45 -9.32 11.61 0.93
C GLN A 45 -8.39 11.11 -0.17
N VAL A 46 -7.21 11.72 -0.19
CA VAL A 46 -6.12 11.41 -1.11
C VAL A 46 -4.96 10.85 -0.30
N VAL A 47 -4.33 9.79 -0.79
CA VAL A 47 -3.07 9.28 -0.21
C VAL A 47 -1.97 10.31 -0.48
N GLY A 48 -1.53 10.99 0.57
CA GLY A 48 -0.46 11.99 0.53
C GLY A 48 0.93 11.44 0.91
N PRO A 49 1.95 12.30 0.99
CA PRO A 49 3.30 11.91 1.43
C PRO A 49 3.30 11.27 2.82
N GLY A 50 3.99 10.14 2.97
CA GLY A 50 4.07 9.39 4.22
C GLY A 50 2.75 8.72 4.64
N GLN A 51 1.80 8.58 3.71
CA GLN A 51 0.48 8.00 3.98
C GLN A 51 0.24 6.76 3.13
N ALA A 52 -0.64 5.89 3.62
CA ALA A 52 -1.10 4.70 2.94
C ALA A 52 -2.59 4.50 3.19
N ALA A 53 -3.26 3.75 2.34
CA ALA A 53 -4.64 3.31 2.56
C ALA A 53 -4.71 1.80 2.45
N ARG A 54 -5.34 1.12 3.41
CA ARG A 54 -5.54 -0.32 3.30
C ARG A 54 -6.52 -0.59 2.15
N ILE A 55 -6.20 -1.50 1.25
CA ILE A 55 -7.02 -1.81 0.08
C ILE A 55 -7.32 -3.31 0.03
N MET A 56 -8.57 -3.67 -0.21
CA MET A 56 -8.99 -5.07 -0.38
C MET A 56 -9.01 -5.47 -1.86
N THR A 57 -8.95 -6.76 -2.12
CA THR A 57 -9.04 -7.35 -3.46
C THR A 57 -10.33 -6.93 -4.14
N GLY A 58 -10.22 -6.36 -5.35
CA GLY A 58 -11.33 -5.84 -6.13
C GLY A 58 -11.76 -4.41 -5.80
N ALA A 59 -11.10 -3.76 -4.84
CA ALA A 59 -11.31 -2.34 -4.55
C ALA A 59 -10.61 -1.45 -5.60
N PRO A 60 -11.17 -0.27 -5.92
CA PRO A 60 -10.50 0.70 -6.78
C PRO A 60 -9.29 1.32 -6.06
N LEU A 61 -8.25 1.66 -6.82
CA LEU A 61 -7.12 2.41 -6.28
C LEU A 61 -7.57 3.81 -5.82
N PRO A 62 -7.30 4.22 -4.56
CA PRO A 62 -7.67 5.55 -4.07
C PRO A 62 -6.85 6.64 -4.74
N ALA A 63 -7.40 7.86 -4.77
CA ALA A 63 -6.71 9.02 -5.33
C ALA A 63 -5.37 9.26 -4.63
N GLY A 64 -4.35 9.61 -5.41
CA GLY A 64 -3.00 9.88 -4.91
C GLY A 64 -2.15 8.63 -4.71
N ALA A 65 -2.74 7.44 -4.59
CA ALA A 65 -1.97 6.20 -4.62
C ALA A 65 -1.56 5.86 -6.05
N GLU A 66 -0.38 5.28 -6.17
CA GLU A 66 0.27 4.93 -7.44
C GLU A 66 0.58 3.43 -7.53
N ALA A 67 0.64 2.75 -6.38
CA ALA A 67 0.92 1.32 -6.28
C ALA A 67 0.17 0.69 -5.10
N VAL A 68 0.07 -0.64 -5.11
CA VAL A 68 -0.41 -1.45 -3.99
C VAL A 68 0.72 -2.35 -3.50
N VAL A 69 1.07 -2.23 -2.22
CA VAL A 69 1.99 -3.15 -1.55
C VAL A 69 1.18 -4.29 -0.94
N PRO A 70 1.45 -5.57 -1.28
CA PRO A 70 0.75 -6.72 -0.70
C PRO A 70 0.85 -6.74 0.83
N VAL A 71 -0.22 -7.13 1.51
CA VAL A 71 -0.23 -7.21 2.99
C VAL A 71 0.83 -8.18 3.52
N GLU A 72 1.18 -9.21 2.75
CA GLU A 72 2.24 -10.19 3.04
C GLU A 72 3.63 -9.54 3.16
N TRP A 73 3.82 -8.34 2.59
CA TRP A 73 5.06 -7.56 2.65
C TRP A 73 5.03 -6.50 3.76
N THR A 74 4.01 -6.56 4.61
CA THR A 74 3.80 -5.61 5.71
C THR A 74 3.68 -6.34 7.03
N ASP A 75 3.69 -5.59 8.12
CA ASP A 75 3.34 -6.08 9.46
C ASP A 75 1.83 -6.33 9.67
N GLY A 76 1.03 -6.22 8.59
CA GLY A 76 -0.41 -6.45 8.61
C GLY A 76 -1.21 -5.39 9.37
N GLY A 77 -0.61 -4.26 9.76
CA GLY A 77 -1.31 -3.20 10.50
C GLY A 77 -1.78 -3.65 11.89
N THR A 78 -1.07 -4.61 12.50
CA THR A 78 -1.44 -5.27 13.77
C THR A 78 -1.24 -4.41 15.03
N GLY A 79 -0.68 -3.20 14.90
CA GLY A 79 -0.83 -2.15 15.90
C GLY A 79 -0.01 -2.31 17.19
N GLU A 80 1.27 -2.71 17.10
CA GLU A 80 2.21 -2.45 18.22
C GLU A 80 2.73 -0.99 18.25
N GLY A 81 2.32 -0.13 17.30
CA GLY A 81 2.75 1.26 17.20
C GLY A 81 2.57 1.80 15.78
N PRO A 82 3.11 2.98 15.42
CA PRO A 82 3.34 3.31 14.00
C PRO A 82 4.05 2.12 13.34
N ALA A 83 3.72 1.79 12.09
CA ALA A 83 4.29 0.63 11.40
C ALA A 83 5.84 0.75 11.40
N GLU A 84 6.54 0.09 12.32
CA GLU A 84 8.00 0.18 12.44
C GLU A 84 8.72 -0.55 11.30
N GLY A 85 7.99 -1.24 10.42
CA GLY A 85 8.53 -1.60 9.13
C GLY A 85 7.65 -2.39 8.17
N MET A 86 7.60 -1.93 6.92
CA MET A 86 7.18 -2.68 5.74
C MET A 86 8.40 -3.42 5.17
N ARG A 87 8.40 -4.76 5.18
CA ARG A 87 9.52 -5.58 4.67
C ARG A 87 9.45 -5.69 3.15
N ALA A 88 10.50 -5.26 2.46
CA ALA A 88 10.62 -5.44 1.01
C ALA A 88 10.93 -6.92 0.69
N HIS A 89 10.13 -7.57 -0.15
CA HIS A 89 10.52 -8.86 -0.74
C HIS A 89 10.92 -8.69 -2.21
N ALA A 90 12.19 -8.40 -2.44
CA ALA A 90 13.03 -9.11 -3.41
C ALA A 90 14.42 -8.47 -3.50
N ASP A 91 15.46 -9.25 -3.15
CA ASP A 91 16.87 -8.98 -3.49
C ASP A 91 17.22 -9.40 -4.94
N ALA A 92 16.24 -9.57 -5.83
CA ALA A 92 16.48 -10.14 -7.16
C ALA A 92 15.59 -9.51 -8.25
N PRO A 93 16.17 -8.83 -9.27
CA PRO A 93 15.43 -8.15 -10.36
C PRO A 93 14.87 -9.10 -11.44
N GLU A 94 14.60 -10.37 -11.11
CA GLU A 94 14.42 -11.44 -12.10
C GLU A 94 13.02 -12.09 -12.15
N GLY A 95 12.03 -11.51 -11.46
CA GLY A 95 10.66 -12.06 -11.40
C GLY A 95 9.58 -11.35 -12.22
N ALA A 96 9.82 -10.16 -12.77
CA ALA A 96 8.79 -9.41 -13.49
C ALA A 96 8.85 -9.72 -15.00
N THR A 97 8.26 -10.84 -15.40
CA THR A 97 7.91 -11.09 -16.81
C THR A 97 6.42 -11.34 -16.96
N GLY A 98 5.78 -10.54 -17.83
CA GLY A 98 4.54 -10.87 -18.53
C GLY A 98 3.31 -10.11 -18.07
#